data_AF-A0A949UIF1-F1
#
_entry.id   AF-A0A949UIF1-F1
#
_cell.length_a   1.000
_cell.length_b   1.000
_cell.length_c   1.000
_cell.angle_alpha   90.00
_cell.angle_beta   90.00
_cell.angle_gamma   90.00
#
_symmetry.space_group_name_H-M   'P 1'
#
loop_
_entity.id
_entity.type
_entity.pdbx_description
1 polymer ?
#
loop_
_entity_poly.entity_id
_entity_poly.type
_entity_poly.pdbx_seq_one_letter_code
_entity_poly.pdbx_strand_id
1 'polypeptide(L)'
;MANPLKSPTASATQILDTANNEREHIFDVFRQWGYLQADLDPLGFLQPVPMPELQIQSEFAREARQAYCGTIGVEFMHIADTERRRWIQDRMEGPQSPVDQEAALDQLMRAELFELVLQQRYLGTKRFSLEGTTALIPLVDEILEVTAQQGGTELVMGMSHRGRLNVIVQVARRAPEEVFANFEDVDPRSVLGSGDVKYHMGATGEYITRTGATIHIHLVSNPSHLEAVDPVTVGRTRAKQDRAGESGKSKYLPLLVHGDAAFAGQGIVAETLNFADLPGYTVGGTIHILANNLIGFTTTPGEEHSSRFSAQIARRQSIPIFHVNSEDVDAVIRVGRMATEYRYQFGTDVVIDVIGYRRHGHSEVDDPTITQPLRYKAIKDHPPLWEIYAEDIGAEDAQARAKAIREEYESAQQKAGELTKK
;
A
#
# COMPACT_ATOMS: atom_id res chain seq x y z
N MET A 1 -45.39 41.96 -42.59
CA MET A 1 -44.46 41.07 -43.33
C MET A 1 -43.32 40.74 -42.40
N ALA A 2 -43.02 39.44 -42.30
CA ALA A 2 -42.22 38.83 -41.26
C ALA A 2 -40.75 39.26 -41.28
N ASN A 3 -40.19 39.43 -40.09
CA ASN A 3 -38.76 39.60 -39.84
C ASN A 3 -38.14 38.18 -39.74
N PRO A 4 -37.19 37.76 -40.59
CA PRO A 4 -36.59 36.46 -40.45
C PRO A 4 -35.53 36.49 -39.34
N LEU A 5 -35.70 35.58 -38.39
CA LEU A 5 -34.78 35.26 -37.31
C LEU A 5 -33.35 35.05 -37.85
N LYS A 6 -32.40 35.88 -37.40
CA LYS A 6 -30.98 35.53 -37.41
C LYS A 6 -30.76 34.45 -36.35
N SER A 7 -30.41 33.24 -36.78
CA SER A 7 -29.81 32.25 -35.89
C SER A 7 -28.42 32.76 -35.46
N PRO A 8 -28.09 32.75 -34.16
CA PRO A 8 -26.72 33.03 -33.73
C PRO A 8 -25.91 31.74 -33.93
N THR A 9 -25.07 31.71 -34.96
CA THR A 9 -23.96 30.76 -35.01
C THR A 9 -22.97 31.14 -33.92
N ALA A 10 -22.94 30.37 -32.83
CA ALA A 10 -21.95 30.53 -31.76
C ALA A 10 -20.54 30.46 -32.35
N SER A 11 -19.64 31.34 -31.91
CA SER A 11 -18.25 31.32 -32.38
C SER A 11 -17.53 30.08 -31.85
N ALA A 12 -16.54 29.57 -32.58
CA ALA A 12 -15.76 28.39 -32.16
C ALA A 12 -15.13 28.58 -30.76
N THR A 13 -14.74 29.81 -30.40
CA THR A 13 -14.25 30.18 -29.06
C THR A 13 -15.33 30.04 -27.99
N GLN A 14 -16.57 30.48 -28.25
CA GLN A 14 -17.68 30.31 -27.29
C GLN A 14 -18.04 28.83 -27.08
N ILE A 15 -17.97 28.03 -28.14
CA ILE A 15 -18.23 26.58 -28.08
C ILE A 15 -17.12 25.87 -27.28
N LEU A 16 -15.86 26.24 -27.49
CA LEU A 16 -14.72 25.73 -26.70
C LEU A 16 -14.82 26.14 -25.23
N ASP A 17 -15.16 27.40 -24.94
CA ASP A 17 -15.32 27.90 -23.57
C ASP A 17 -16.50 27.22 -22.84
N THR A 18 -17.61 26.94 -23.53
CA THR A 18 -18.76 26.22 -22.94
C THR A 18 -18.49 24.74 -22.74
N ALA A 19 -17.85 24.07 -23.71
CA ALA A 19 -17.44 22.66 -23.58
C ALA A 19 -16.40 22.47 -22.46
N ASN A 20 -15.46 23.41 -22.31
CA ASN A 20 -14.47 23.36 -21.24
C ASN A 20 -15.12 23.57 -19.86
N ASN A 21 -16.11 24.48 -19.76
CA ASN A 21 -16.89 24.66 -18.53
C ASN A 21 -17.76 23.45 -18.18
N GLU A 22 -18.33 22.76 -19.17
CA GLU A 22 -19.11 21.54 -18.95
C GLU A 22 -18.21 20.38 -18.48
N ARG A 23 -17.06 20.18 -19.15
CA ARG A 23 -16.06 19.18 -18.74
C ARG A 23 -15.64 19.39 -17.30
N GLU A 24 -15.18 20.60 -16.95
CA GLU A 24 -14.70 20.89 -15.60
C GLU A 24 -15.79 20.71 -14.54
N HIS A 25 -17.04 21.11 -14.83
CA HIS A 25 -18.15 20.87 -13.92
C HIS A 25 -18.38 19.38 -13.66
N ILE A 26 -18.37 18.56 -14.71
CA ILE A 26 -18.54 17.11 -14.57
C ILE A 26 -17.36 16.52 -13.79
N PHE A 27 -16.13 16.85 -14.18
CA PHE A 27 -14.93 16.36 -13.51
C PHE A 27 -14.90 16.76 -12.04
N ASP A 28 -15.31 17.96 -11.66
CA ASP A 28 -15.38 18.39 -10.25
C ASP A 28 -16.28 17.49 -9.39
N VAL A 29 -17.40 17.01 -9.93
CA VAL A 29 -18.27 16.06 -9.22
C VAL A 29 -17.56 14.72 -9.00
N PHE A 30 -16.86 14.20 -10.01
CA PHE A 30 -16.10 12.96 -9.92
C PHE A 30 -14.84 13.09 -9.03
N ARG A 31 -14.14 14.23 -9.09
CA ARG A 31 -13.02 14.56 -8.18
C ARG A 31 -13.47 14.55 -6.72
N GLN A 32 -14.71 14.98 -6.46
CA GLN A 32 -15.26 15.07 -5.12
C GLN A 32 -15.81 13.73 -4.60
N TRP A 33 -16.44 12.92 -5.45
CA TRP A 33 -17.22 11.76 -5.01
C TRP A 33 -16.87 10.43 -5.69
N GLY A 34 -16.02 10.44 -6.73
CA GLY A 34 -15.73 9.28 -7.57
C GLY A 34 -15.19 8.09 -6.80
N TYR A 35 -14.36 8.34 -5.77
CA TYR A 35 -13.82 7.33 -4.87
C TYR A 35 -14.90 6.48 -4.16
N LEU A 36 -16.12 6.98 -4.00
CA LEU A 36 -17.24 6.23 -3.43
C LEU A 36 -17.78 5.18 -4.41
N GLN A 37 -17.52 5.35 -5.71
CA GLN A 37 -17.90 4.45 -6.79
C GLN A 37 -16.73 3.67 -7.40
N ALA A 38 -15.53 3.79 -6.84
CA ALA A 38 -14.36 3.05 -7.29
C ALA A 38 -14.49 1.53 -7.00
N ASP A 39 -13.93 0.72 -7.88
CA ASP A 39 -13.88 -0.73 -7.81
C ASP A 39 -12.67 -1.19 -6.99
N LEU A 40 -12.81 -1.06 -5.68
CA LEU A 40 -11.68 -1.14 -4.73
C LEU A 40 -11.49 -2.52 -4.09
N ASP A 41 -12.50 -3.39 -4.10
CA ASP A 41 -12.45 -4.67 -3.40
C ASP A 41 -12.60 -5.83 -4.37
N PRO A 42 -11.54 -6.65 -4.55
CA PRO A 42 -11.53 -7.76 -5.50
C PRO A 42 -12.60 -8.83 -5.20
N LEU A 43 -13.08 -8.91 -3.96
CA LEU A 43 -14.07 -9.91 -3.54
C LEU A 43 -15.48 -9.33 -3.33
N GLY A 44 -15.65 -8.01 -3.49
CA GLY A 44 -16.95 -7.35 -3.41
C GLY A 44 -17.60 -7.34 -2.02
N PHE A 45 -16.84 -7.39 -0.92
CA PHE A 45 -17.36 -7.15 0.43
C PHE A 45 -17.49 -5.66 0.76
N LEU A 46 -16.68 -4.79 0.14
CA LEU A 46 -16.78 -3.34 0.18
C LEU A 46 -17.42 -2.83 -1.11
N GLN A 47 -18.75 -2.72 -1.09
CA GLN A 47 -19.51 -2.32 -2.28
C GLN A 47 -19.43 -0.80 -2.55
N PRO A 48 -19.36 -0.39 -3.82
CA PRO A 48 -19.56 1.00 -4.25
C PRO A 48 -20.85 1.62 -3.67
N VAL A 49 -20.82 2.90 -3.31
CA VAL A 49 -22.01 3.64 -2.88
C VAL A 49 -22.71 4.24 -4.10
N PRO A 50 -24.02 4.01 -4.28
CA PRO A 50 -24.78 4.74 -5.28
C PRO A 50 -24.76 6.25 -4.96
N MET A 51 -24.26 7.04 -5.92
CA MET A 51 -24.17 8.50 -5.83
C MET A 51 -25.01 9.10 -6.96
N PRO A 52 -26.16 9.73 -6.67
CA PRO A 52 -27.00 10.37 -7.68
C PRO A 52 -26.25 11.39 -8.52
N GLU A 53 -25.32 12.12 -7.91
CA GLU A 53 -24.48 13.15 -8.54
C GLU A 53 -23.57 12.56 -9.63
N LEU A 54 -23.23 11.27 -9.54
CA LEU A 54 -22.41 10.57 -10.53
C LEU A 54 -23.22 9.90 -11.64
N GLN A 55 -24.56 10.03 -11.66
CA GLN A 55 -25.42 9.43 -12.70
C GLN A 55 -25.48 10.28 -13.97
N ILE A 56 -24.37 10.90 -14.35
CA ILE A 56 -24.22 11.72 -15.55
C ILE A 56 -23.84 10.82 -16.72
N GLN A 57 -24.53 10.96 -17.85
CA GLN A 57 -24.28 10.18 -19.08
C GLN A 57 -23.76 11.13 -20.16
N SER A 58 -22.43 11.24 -20.25
CA SER A 58 -21.73 12.01 -21.28
C SER A 58 -20.36 11.39 -21.56
N GLU A 59 -19.68 11.87 -22.61
CA GLU A 59 -18.30 11.47 -22.90
C GLU A 59 -17.35 11.89 -21.77
N PHE A 60 -17.46 13.13 -21.29
CA PHE A 60 -16.67 13.62 -20.14
C PHE A 60 -16.94 12.82 -18.86
N ALA A 61 -18.18 12.39 -18.62
CA ALA A 61 -18.49 11.54 -17.47
C ALA A 61 -17.86 10.15 -17.60
N ARG A 62 -17.69 9.63 -18.82
CA ARG A 62 -16.99 8.37 -19.07
C ARG A 62 -15.50 8.49 -18.75
N GLU A 63 -14.86 9.56 -19.24
CA GLU A 63 -13.46 9.87 -18.94
C GLU A 63 -13.23 10.07 -17.44
N ALA A 64 -14.06 10.89 -16.79
CA ALA A 64 -13.95 11.13 -15.35
C ALA A 64 -14.19 9.84 -14.53
N ARG A 65 -15.08 8.96 -14.97
CA ARG A 65 -15.31 7.65 -14.33
C ARG A 65 -14.09 6.73 -14.47
N GLN A 66 -13.38 6.76 -15.59
CA GLN A 66 -12.12 6.02 -15.75
C GLN A 66 -11.04 6.53 -14.79
N ALA A 67 -10.96 7.86 -14.60
CA ALA A 67 -9.97 8.47 -13.72
C ALA A 67 -10.26 8.26 -12.22
N TYR A 68 -11.54 8.30 -11.81
CA TYR A 68 -11.90 8.39 -10.39
C TYR A 68 -12.76 7.23 -9.85
N CYS A 69 -13.23 6.33 -10.70
CA CYS A 69 -14.08 5.20 -10.32
C CYS A 69 -13.56 3.85 -10.84
N GLY A 70 -12.31 3.79 -11.28
CA GLY A 70 -11.65 2.52 -11.62
C GLY A 70 -11.17 1.80 -10.36
N THR A 71 -10.04 1.12 -10.47
CA THR A 71 -9.35 0.41 -9.38
C THR A 71 -8.61 1.34 -8.42
N ILE A 72 -8.60 2.64 -8.70
CA ILE A 72 -8.09 3.71 -7.84
C ILE A 72 -9.24 4.66 -7.49
N GLY A 73 -9.43 4.90 -6.20
CA GLY A 73 -10.27 5.97 -5.65
C GLY A 73 -9.41 6.94 -4.86
N VAL A 74 -9.55 8.25 -5.07
CA VAL A 74 -8.73 9.25 -4.37
C VAL A 74 -9.59 10.27 -3.62
N GLU A 75 -9.30 10.46 -2.33
CA GLU A 75 -9.83 11.55 -1.52
C GLU A 75 -8.77 12.66 -1.42
N PHE A 76 -9.01 13.79 -2.06
CA PHE A 76 -8.08 14.94 -2.02
C PHE A 76 -8.77 16.30 -2.02
N MET A 77 -10.08 16.35 -2.34
CA MET A 77 -10.83 17.62 -2.40
C MET A 77 -11.01 18.29 -1.04
N HIS A 78 -10.75 17.61 0.09
CA HIS A 78 -10.71 18.21 1.43
C HIS A 78 -9.44 19.04 1.68
N ILE A 79 -8.42 18.93 0.82
CA ILE A 79 -7.18 19.70 0.92
C ILE A 79 -7.46 21.14 0.48
N ALA A 80 -7.23 22.11 1.38
CA ALA A 80 -7.50 23.52 1.08
C ALA A 80 -6.54 24.10 0.02
N ASP A 81 -5.30 23.60 0.00
CA ASP A 81 -4.26 24.01 -0.94
C ASP A 81 -4.64 23.63 -2.38
N THR A 82 -4.74 24.64 -3.24
CA THR A 82 -5.18 24.44 -4.64
C THR A 82 -4.05 23.91 -5.52
N GLU A 83 -2.79 24.21 -5.21
CA GLU A 83 -1.65 23.68 -5.95
C GLU A 83 -1.55 22.17 -5.75
N ARG A 84 -1.69 21.71 -4.50
CA ARG A 84 -1.70 20.28 -4.16
C ARG A 84 -2.84 19.53 -4.85
N ARG A 85 -4.05 20.11 -4.85
CA ARG A 85 -5.21 19.51 -5.53
C ARG A 85 -4.99 19.40 -7.03
N ARG A 86 -4.50 20.46 -7.68
CA ARG A 86 -4.20 20.45 -9.12
C ARG A 86 -3.12 19.43 -9.47
N TRP A 87 -2.09 19.33 -8.65
CA TRP A 87 -1.01 18.35 -8.84
C TRP A 87 -1.53 16.91 -8.87
N ILE A 88 -2.50 16.59 -8.01
CA ILE A 88 -3.15 15.26 -7.99
C ILE A 88 -4.07 15.10 -9.21
N GLN A 89 -4.85 16.13 -9.56
CA GLN A 89 -5.72 16.13 -10.75
C GLN A 89 -4.91 15.83 -12.02
N ASP A 90 -3.81 16.55 -12.24
CA ASP A 90 -2.98 16.40 -13.44
C ASP A 90 -2.43 14.97 -13.60
N ARG A 91 -2.18 14.28 -12.48
CA ARG A 91 -1.66 12.90 -12.48
C ARG A 91 -2.75 11.83 -12.60
N MET A 92 -3.91 12.06 -11.99
CA MET A 92 -5.06 11.14 -12.11
C MET A 92 -5.72 11.22 -13.48
N GLU A 93 -5.81 12.42 -14.07
CA GLU A 93 -6.42 12.67 -15.37
C GLU A 93 -5.41 12.57 -16.53
N GLY A 94 -4.12 12.52 -16.21
CA GLY A 94 -3.03 12.44 -17.17
C GLY A 94 -2.74 11.03 -17.68
N PRO A 95 -1.80 10.90 -18.64
CA PRO A 95 -1.34 9.61 -19.12
C PRO A 95 -0.67 8.84 -17.98
N GLN A 96 -0.99 7.55 -17.90
CA GLN A 96 -0.44 6.67 -16.88
C GLN A 96 1.02 6.32 -17.21
N SER A 97 1.88 6.36 -16.19
CA SER A 97 3.28 5.96 -16.35
C SER A 97 3.37 4.45 -16.60
N PRO A 98 4.30 3.99 -17.47
CA PRO A 98 4.51 2.57 -17.69
C PRO A 98 5.00 1.89 -16.41
N VAL A 99 4.60 0.63 -16.25
CA VAL A 99 4.99 -0.24 -15.13
C VAL A 99 5.87 -1.36 -15.68
N ASP A 100 6.91 -1.72 -14.92
CA ASP A 100 7.73 -2.90 -15.21
C ASP A 100 7.01 -4.16 -14.72
N GLN A 101 6.10 -4.67 -15.54
CA GLN A 101 5.20 -5.77 -15.20
C GLN A 101 5.96 -7.08 -14.92
N GLU A 102 7.09 -7.32 -15.59
CA GLU A 102 7.91 -8.52 -15.37
C GLU A 102 8.59 -8.50 -14.00
N ALA A 103 9.11 -7.34 -13.58
CA ALA A 103 9.66 -7.16 -12.24
C ALA A 103 8.57 -7.29 -11.17
N ALA A 104 7.39 -6.70 -11.40
CA ALA A 104 6.26 -6.81 -10.49
C ALA A 104 5.82 -8.28 -10.32
N LEU A 105 5.74 -9.04 -11.42
CA LEU A 105 5.42 -10.47 -11.36
C LEU A 105 6.46 -11.26 -10.55
N ASP A 106 7.77 -11.05 -10.79
CA ASP A 106 8.83 -11.72 -10.00
C ASP A 106 8.69 -11.43 -8.51
N GLN A 107 8.39 -10.18 -8.14
CA GLN A 107 8.21 -9.76 -6.75
C GLN A 107 7.01 -10.46 -6.09
N LEU A 108 5.87 -10.52 -6.78
CA LEU A 108 4.67 -11.22 -6.28
C LEU A 108 4.93 -12.72 -6.09
N MET A 109 5.58 -13.35 -7.07
CA MET A 109 5.93 -14.77 -7.00
C MET A 109 6.88 -15.04 -5.84
N ARG A 110 7.94 -14.25 -5.68
CA ARG A 110 8.88 -14.37 -4.57
C ARG A 110 8.18 -14.20 -3.22
N ALA A 111 7.26 -13.24 -3.11
CA ALA A 111 6.55 -12.99 -1.87
C ALA A 111 5.63 -14.14 -1.45
N GLU A 112 4.81 -14.65 -2.38
CA GLU A 112 3.86 -15.72 -2.07
C GLU A 112 4.53 -17.10 -1.96
N LEU A 113 5.51 -17.42 -2.80
CA LEU A 113 6.20 -18.70 -2.75
C LEU A 113 7.08 -18.82 -1.50
N PHE A 114 7.65 -17.72 -1.02
CA PHE A 114 8.33 -17.70 0.28
C PHE A 114 7.38 -18.10 1.42
N GLU A 115 6.17 -17.54 1.43
CA GLU A 115 5.14 -17.87 2.42
C GLU A 115 4.62 -19.30 2.31
N LEU A 116 4.50 -19.81 1.08
CA LEU A 116 4.12 -21.20 0.83
C LEU A 116 5.15 -22.18 1.39
N VAL A 117 6.45 -21.91 1.21
CA VAL A 117 7.52 -22.75 1.78
C VAL A 117 7.50 -22.70 3.30
N LEU A 118 7.32 -21.52 3.90
CA LEU A 118 7.14 -21.38 5.35
C LEU A 118 5.97 -22.23 5.86
N GLN A 119 4.81 -22.14 5.20
CA GLN A 119 3.61 -22.87 5.59
C GLN A 119 3.81 -24.39 5.50
N GLN A 120 4.48 -24.88 4.46
CA GLN A 120 4.72 -26.31 4.27
C GLN A 120 5.71 -26.90 5.28
N ARG A 121 6.71 -26.12 5.70
CA ARG A 121 7.78 -26.60 6.58
C ARG A 121 7.52 -26.38 8.07
N TYR A 122 6.85 -25.29 8.43
CA TYR A 122 6.67 -24.87 9.83
C TYR A 122 5.21 -24.85 10.25
N LEU A 123 4.54 -25.99 10.12
CA LEU A 123 3.12 -26.17 10.48
C LEU A 123 2.85 -25.73 11.93
N GLY A 124 1.75 -24.98 12.12
CA GLY A 124 1.33 -24.50 13.44
C GLY A 124 2.09 -23.27 13.96
N THR A 125 3.05 -22.74 13.21
CA THR A 125 3.73 -21.49 13.57
C THR A 125 2.97 -20.29 13.05
N LYS A 126 2.66 -19.33 13.93
CA LYS A 126 2.07 -18.05 13.53
C LYS A 126 3.07 -17.31 12.65
N ARG A 127 2.65 -16.89 11.46
CA ARG A 127 3.44 -16.11 10.49
C ARG A 127 2.80 -14.81 10.03
N PHE A 128 1.50 -14.66 10.24
CA PHE A 128 0.76 -13.48 9.86
C PHE A 128 0.93 -13.15 8.38
N SER A 129 0.60 -14.15 7.55
CA SER A 129 0.64 -14.14 6.10
C SER A 129 0.17 -12.83 5.46
N LEU A 130 0.87 -12.42 4.41
CA LEU A 130 0.54 -11.31 3.51
C LEU A 130 -0.39 -11.74 2.36
N GLU A 131 -0.68 -13.03 2.20
CA GLU A 131 -1.52 -13.55 1.11
C GLU A 131 -2.90 -12.85 1.09
N GLY A 132 -3.20 -12.21 -0.04
CA GLY A 132 -4.36 -11.35 -0.26
C GLY A 132 -4.07 -9.84 -0.23
N THR A 133 -2.87 -9.43 0.18
CA THR A 133 -2.35 -8.06 0.04
C THR A 133 -0.86 -8.04 -0.35
N THR A 134 -0.41 -9.05 -1.10
CA THR A 134 0.98 -9.24 -1.57
C THR A 134 1.49 -8.12 -2.49
N ALA A 135 0.58 -7.35 -3.09
CA ALA A 135 0.90 -6.11 -3.81
C ALA A 135 1.62 -5.04 -2.94
N LEU A 136 1.65 -5.20 -1.62
CA LEU A 136 2.51 -4.40 -0.73
C LEU A 136 3.99 -4.44 -1.15
N ILE A 137 4.48 -5.58 -1.68
CA ILE A 137 5.89 -5.71 -2.07
C ILE A 137 6.23 -4.85 -3.30
N PRO A 138 5.53 -4.97 -4.45
CA PRO A 138 5.76 -4.06 -5.57
C PRO A 138 5.47 -2.59 -5.24
N LEU A 139 4.52 -2.31 -4.34
CA LEU A 139 4.27 -0.95 -3.85
C LEU A 139 5.51 -0.34 -3.19
N VAL A 140 6.09 -1.05 -2.21
CA VAL A 140 7.26 -0.56 -1.47
C VAL A 140 8.49 -0.50 -2.36
N ASP A 141 8.63 -1.43 -3.31
CA ASP A 141 9.68 -1.41 -4.32
C ASP A 141 9.65 -0.13 -5.17
N GLU A 142 8.47 0.26 -5.67
CA GLU A 142 8.31 1.49 -6.44
C GLU A 142 8.55 2.74 -5.58
N ILE A 143 8.10 2.75 -4.32
CA ILE A 143 8.41 3.83 -3.38
C ILE A 143 9.93 3.99 -3.23
N LEU A 144 10.69 2.89 -3.13
CA LEU A 144 12.14 2.91 -3.04
C LEU A 144 12.78 3.43 -4.34
N GLU A 145 12.33 2.98 -5.50
CA GLU A 145 12.81 3.51 -6.80
C GLU A 145 12.66 5.03 -6.90
N VAL A 146 11.48 5.56 -6.61
CA VAL A 146 11.23 7.01 -6.65
C VAL A 146 12.02 7.73 -5.56
N THR A 147 12.15 7.14 -4.38
CA THR A 147 12.95 7.71 -3.27
C THR A 147 14.40 7.94 -3.71
N ALA A 148 15.03 6.97 -4.36
CA ALA A 148 16.38 7.14 -4.89
C ALA A 148 16.45 8.22 -5.97
N GLN A 149 15.47 8.29 -6.87
CA GLN A 149 15.40 9.33 -7.91
C GLN A 149 15.30 10.73 -7.30
N GLN A 150 14.67 10.86 -6.12
CA GLN A 150 14.57 12.09 -5.36
C GLN A 150 15.76 12.35 -4.41
N GLY A 151 16.81 11.52 -4.46
CA GLY A 151 18.02 11.66 -3.65
C GLY A 151 17.90 11.13 -2.21
N GLY A 152 16.88 10.32 -1.93
CA GLY A 152 16.75 9.56 -0.70
C GLY A 152 17.83 8.49 -0.55
N THR A 153 18.29 8.28 0.68
CA THR A 153 19.40 7.35 1.00
C THR A 153 19.02 6.30 2.03
N GLU A 154 17.99 6.53 2.84
CA GLU A 154 17.52 5.56 3.83
C GLU A 154 16.00 5.60 4.00
N LEU A 155 15.38 4.43 3.97
CA LEU A 155 14.00 4.19 4.38
C LEU A 155 13.98 3.76 5.85
N VAL A 156 13.31 4.55 6.70
CA VAL A 156 13.06 4.21 8.11
C VAL A 156 11.62 3.70 8.22
N MET A 157 11.47 2.40 8.42
CA MET A 157 10.19 1.72 8.31
C MET A 157 9.68 1.23 9.66
N GLY A 158 8.41 1.52 9.97
CA GLY A 158 7.66 0.90 11.06
C GLY A 158 6.52 0.07 10.47
N MET A 159 6.24 -1.11 11.00
CA MET A 159 5.12 -1.91 10.52
C MET A 159 4.55 -2.85 11.58
N SER A 160 3.28 -3.20 11.40
CA SER A 160 2.61 -4.29 12.11
C SER A 160 3.17 -5.68 11.72
N HIS A 161 2.58 -6.75 12.26
CA HIS A 161 3.03 -8.13 12.00
C HIS A 161 2.73 -8.63 10.57
N ARG A 162 1.73 -8.05 9.89
CA ARG A 162 1.19 -8.56 8.62
C ARG A 162 2.25 -8.50 7.51
N GLY A 163 2.66 -9.64 6.98
CA GLY A 163 3.68 -9.72 5.93
C GLY A 163 5.08 -9.26 6.32
N ARG A 164 5.37 -9.11 7.62
CA ARG A 164 6.67 -8.59 8.07
C ARG A 164 7.85 -9.42 7.62
N LEU A 165 7.73 -10.75 7.64
CA LEU A 165 8.82 -11.62 7.17
C LEU A 165 9.07 -11.42 5.67
N ASN A 166 8.01 -11.20 4.91
CA ASN A 166 8.10 -10.88 3.50
C ASN A 166 8.83 -9.55 3.28
N VAL A 167 8.52 -8.51 4.06
CA VAL A 167 9.27 -7.24 4.02
C VAL A 167 10.75 -7.44 4.39
N ILE A 168 11.05 -8.26 5.40
CA ILE A 168 12.44 -8.54 5.80
C ILE A 168 13.24 -9.19 4.66
N VAL A 169 12.67 -10.16 3.96
CA VAL A 169 13.35 -10.86 2.86
C VAL A 169 13.37 -10.01 1.59
N GLN A 170 12.21 -9.51 1.17
CA GLN A 170 12.06 -8.90 -0.16
C GLN A 170 12.46 -7.42 -0.18
N VAL A 171 12.21 -6.66 0.89
CA VAL A 171 12.50 -5.21 0.97
C VAL A 171 13.84 -4.96 1.64
N ALA A 172 14.04 -5.48 2.86
CA ALA A 172 15.30 -5.33 3.58
C ALA A 172 16.41 -6.26 3.05
N ARG A 173 16.13 -7.09 2.04
CA ARG A 173 17.08 -7.97 1.36
C ARG A 173 17.88 -8.88 2.30
N ARG A 174 17.26 -9.32 3.41
CA ARG A 174 17.85 -10.35 4.26
C ARG A 174 17.78 -11.70 3.56
N ALA A 175 18.82 -12.51 3.75
CA ALA A 175 18.88 -13.84 3.17
C ALA A 175 17.72 -14.71 3.73
N PRO A 176 16.94 -15.40 2.87
CA PRO A 176 15.86 -16.27 3.33
C PRO A 176 16.32 -17.33 4.35
N GLU A 177 17.55 -17.83 4.20
CA GLU A 177 18.19 -18.78 5.12
C GLU A 177 18.24 -18.26 6.56
N GLU A 178 18.50 -16.97 6.75
CA GLU A 178 18.53 -16.36 8.09
C GLU A 178 17.15 -16.33 8.72
N VAL A 179 16.11 -16.07 7.92
CA VAL A 179 14.73 -16.08 8.39
C VAL A 179 14.31 -17.50 8.75
N PHE A 180 14.56 -18.47 7.87
CA PHE A 180 14.28 -19.89 8.13
C PHE A 180 15.03 -20.42 9.37
N ALA A 181 16.29 -20.02 9.58
CA ALA A 181 17.08 -20.48 10.73
C ALA A 181 16.43 -20.10 12.07
N ASN A 182 15.79 -18.93 12.13
CA ASN A 182 15.04 -18.52 13.33
C ASN A 182 13.85 -19.46 13.62
N PHE A 183 13.27 -20.12 12.62
CA PHE A 183 12.20 -21.11 12.81
C PHE A 183 12.73 -22.48 13.24
N GLU A 184 13.96 -22.82 12.87
CA GLU A 184 14.64 -24.06 13.31
C GLU A 184 15.17 -23.95 14.75
N ASP A 185 15.47 -22.74 15.22
CA ASP A 185 15.94 -22.51 16.59
C ASP A 185 14.78 -22.64 17.60
N VAL A 186 14.71 -23.83 18.20
CA VAL A 186 13.81 -24.16 19.32
C VAL A 186 14.66 -24.35 20.57
N ASP A 187 15.44 -23.36 21.02
CA ASP A 187 15.96 -23.39 22.39
C ASP A 187 14.86 -22.95 23.38
N PRO A 188 14.29 -23.85 24.21
CA PRO A 188 13.30 -23.52 25.23
C PRO A 188 13.90 -22.65 26.36
N ARG A 189 15.23 -22.51 26.43
CA ARG A 189 15.95 -21.65 27.38
C ARG A 189 16.20 -20.25 26.85
N SER A 190 15.94 -19.97 25.57
CA SER A 190 16.06 -18.60 25.01
C SER A 190 15.08 -17.61 25.66
N VAL A 191 14.06 -18.11 26.39
CA VAL A 191 13.18 -17.30 27.24
C VAL A 191 13.93 -16.60 28.38
N LEU A 192 15.13 -17.08 28.75
CA LEU A 192 15.99 -16.43 29.75
C LEU A 192 16.89 -15.33 29.17
N GLY A 193 16.87 -15.11 27.85
CA GLY A 193 17.68 -14.07 27.19
C GLY A 193 16.87 -13.23 26.21
N SER A 194 16.17 -12.19 26.71
CA SER A 194 15.75 -10.96 25.99
C SER A 194 15.18 -11.03 24.55
N GLY A 195 14.89 -12.21 23.99
CA GLY A 195 14.46 -12.40 22.62
C GLY A 195 12.97 -12.12 22.48
N ASP A 196 12.61 -11.24 21.54
CA ASP A 196 11.22 -10.97 21.21
C ASP A 196 10.70 -11.99 20.18
N VAL A 197 9.38 -12.08 19.98
CA VAL A 197 8.84 -12.97 18.94
C VAL A 197 9.32 -12.53 17.56
N LYS A 198 9.46 -13.49 16.63
CA LYS A 198 10.07 -13.31 15.29
C LYS A 198 9.53 -12.10 14.50
N TYR A 199 8.25 -11.76 14.71
CA TYR A 199 7.53 -10.67 14.03
C TYR A 199 7.68 -9.30 14.71
N HIS A 200 8.51 -9.19 15.75
CA HIS A 200 8.86 -7.92 16.40
C HIS A 200 10.30 -7.48 16.10
N MET A 201 11.11 -8.38 15.55
CA MET A 201 12.51 -8.11 15.25
C MET A 201 12.62 -7.06 14.14
N GLY A 202 13.42 -6.03 14.40
CA GLY A 202 13.86 -5.09 13.39
C GLY A 202 14.83 -5.76 12.41
N ALA A 203 15.04 -5.11 11.26
CA ALA A 203 15.98 -5.57 10.24
C ALA A 203 16.70 -4.38 9.62
N THR A 204 17.94 -4.60 9.20
CA THR A 204 18.69 -3.64 8.40
C THR A 204 19.26 -4.34 7.18
N GLY A 205 19.29 -3.62 6.07
CA GLY A 205 19.86 -4.12 4.83
C GLY A 205 19.94 -3.03 3.79
N GLU A 206 20.24 -3.43 2.56
CA GLU A 206 20.48 -2.53 1.44
C GLU A 206 19.60 -2.96 0.26
N TYR A 207 18.89 -2.00 -0.28
CA TYR A 207 18.12 -2.14 -1.50
C TYR A 207 18.89 -1.46 -2.64
N ILE A 208 19.09 -2.18 -3.74
CA ILE A 208 19.72 -1.64 -4.95
C ILE A 208 18.61 -1.44 -5.98
N THR A 209 18.43 -0.19 -6.39
CA THR A 209 17.47 0.20 -7.43
C THR A 209 17.87 -0.33 -8.80
N ARG A 210 16.93 -0.33 -9.74
CA ARG A 210 17.17 -0.66 -11.15
C ARG A 210 18.23 0.23 -11.80
N THR A 211 18.40 1.45 -11.31
CA THR A 211 19.43 2.40 -11.77
C THR A 211 20.79 2.23 -11.08
N GLY A 212 20.89 1.34 -10.09
CA GLY A 212 22.12 1.05 -9.34
C GLY A 212 22.34 1.94 -8.11
N ALA A 213 21.42 2.86 -7.80
CA ALA A 213 21.46 3.61 -6.54
C ALA A 213 21.11 2.72 -5.35
N THR A 214 21.80 2.92 -4.23
CA THR A 214 21.60 2.16 -2.98
C THR A 214 20.75 2.96 -2.00
N ILE A 215 19.72 2.30 -1.44
CA ILE A 215 18.93 2.80 -0.31
C ILE A 215 19.13 1.85 0.87
N HIS A 216 19.51 2.40 2.03
CA HIS A 216 19.56 1.64 3.26
C HIS A 216 18.15 1.44 3.81
N ILE A 217 17.85 0.22 4.26
CA ILE A 217 16.57 -0.12 4.87
C ILE A 217 16.77 -0.27 6.37
N HIS A 218 15.92 0.38 7.16
CA HIS A 218 15.91 0.25 8.61
C HIS A 218 14.50 0.03 9.12
N LEU A 219 14.18 -1.25 9.32
CA LEU A 219 12.93 -1.71 9.91
C LEU A 219 13.04 -1.66 11.45
N VAL A 220 12.20 -0.85 12.08
CA VAL A 220 12.18 -0.64 13.53
C VAL A 220 11.56 -1.85 14.24
N SER A 221 12.16 -2.29 15.35
CA SER A 221 11.55 -3.29 16.23
C SER A 221 10.32 -2.72 16.93
N ASN A 222 9.29 -3.53 17.16
CA ASN A 222 8.03 -3.07 17.75
C ASN A 222 7.41 -4.10 18.68
N PRO A 223 6.68 -3.69 19.73
CA PRO A 223 5.87 -4.60 20.51
C PRO A 223 4.62 -5.06 19.71
N SER A 224 3.86 -5.99 20.29
CA SER A 224 2.55 -6.40 19.74
C SER A 224 1.46 -5.32 19.85
N HIS A 225 1.67 -4.26 20.63
CA HIS A 225 0.74 -3.15 20.74
C HIS A 225 0.73 -2.40 19.41
N LEU A 226 -0.29 -2.64 18.60
CA LEU A 226 -0.41 -2.10 17.25
C LEU A 226 -0.30 -0.56 17.28
N GLU A 227 0.33 0.00 16.25
CA GLU A 227 0.57 1.44 16.07
C GLU A 227 1.50 2.10 17.12
N ALA A 228 1.91 1.39 18.18
CA ALA A 228 2.84 1.93 19.19
C ALA A 228 4.22 2.29 18.62
N VAL A 229 4.60 1.69 17.48
CA VAL A 229 5.88 1.95 16.79
C VAL A 229 5.83 3.20 15.93
N ASP A 230 4.66 3.74 15.62
CA ASP A 230 4.49 4.85 14.69
C ASP A 230 5.28 6.10 15.12
N PRO A 231 5.05 6.66 16.33
CA PRO A 231 5.81 7.84 16.76
C PRO A 231 7.29 7.52 17.01
N VAL A 232 7.62 6.26 17.32
CA VAL A 232 9.02 5.82 17.49
C VAL A 232 9.75 5.87 16.15
N THR A 233 9.12 5.39 15.08
CA THR A 233 9.68 5.41 13.72
C THR A 233 9.85 6.85 13.23
N VAL A 234 8.84 7.70 13.42
CA VAL A 234 8.91 9.13 13.09
C VAL A 234 10.02 9.82 13.89
N GLY A 235 10.12 9.57 15.20
CA GLY A 235 11.17 10.14 16.05
C GLY A 235 12.58 9.67 15.67
N ARG A 236 12.77 8.39 15.32
CA ARG A 236 14.05 7.86 14.82
C ARG A 236 14.43 8.49 13.49
N THR A 237 13.46 8.70 12.60
CA THR A 237 13.65 9.40 11.34
C THR A 237 14.10 10.84 11.60
N ARG A 238 13.39 11.57 12.46
CA ARG A 238 13.74 12.93 12.84
C ARG A 238 15.18 13.03 13.37
N ALA A 239 15.56 12.13 14.27
CA ALA A 239 16.92 12.11 14.82
C ALA A 239 18.02 11.81 13.78
N LYS A 240 17.69 11.13 12.67
CA LYS A 240 18.61 10.93 11.54
C LYS A 240 18.68 12.17 10.65
N GLN A 241 17.52 12.78 10.38
CA GLN A 241 17.43 14.03 9.62
C GLN A 241 18.21 15.15 10.29
N ASP A 242 18.04 15.34 11.60
CA ASP A 242 18.76 16.37 12.37
C ASP A 242 20.28 16.20 12.28
N ARG A 243 20.78 14.95 12.32
CA ARG A 243 22.21 14.65 12.14
C ARG A 243 22.73 14.93 10.74
N ALA A 244 21.88 14.83 9.73
CA ALA A 244 22.21 15.09 8.33
C ALA A 244 22.02 16.56 7.90
N GLY A 245 21.54 17.42 8.81
CA GLY A 245 21.37 18.85 8.59
C GLY A 245 20.27 19.18 7.58
N GLU A 246 20.46 20.25 6.80
CA GLU A 246 19.44 20.80 5.88
C GLU A 246 18.91 19.76 4.86
N SER A 247 19.76 18.83 4.43
CA SER A 247 19.38 17.76 3.49
C SER A 247 18.66 16.56 4.15
N GLY A 248 18.47 16.57 5.47
CA GLY A 248 17.95 15.43 6.20
C GLY A 248 16.59 14.96 5.68
N LYS A 249 15.64 15.88 5.50
CA LYS A 249 14.26 15.54 5.10
C LYS A 249 14.13 14.87 3.73
N SER A 250 15.03 15.21 2.80
CA SER A 250 15.07 14.56 1.48
C SER A 250 15.78 13.20 1.52
N LYS A 251 16.78 13.03 2.41
CA LYS A 251 17.58 11.81 2.51
C LYS A 251 16.92 10.67 3.29
N TYR A 252 16.15 10.97 4.32
CA TYR A 252 15.53 9.96 5.20
C TYR A 252 14.01 9.98 5.04
N LEU A 253 13.48 8.91 4.46
CA LEU A 253 12.05 8.73 4.23
C LEU A 253 11.45 7.87 5.36
N PRO A 254 10.50 8.39 6.15
CA PRO A 254 9.69 7.57 7.03
C PRO A 254 8.57 6.89 6.26
N LEU A 255 8.38 5.59 6.51
CA LEU A 255 7.28 4.82 5.97
C LEU A 255 6.65 3.93 7.05
N LEU A 256 5.33 3.94 7.14
CA LEU A 256 4.57 3.19 8.14
C LEU A 256 3.58 2.24 7.45
N VAL A 257 3.55 0.98 7.88
CA VAL A 257 2.60 -0.02 7.39
C VAL A 257 1.66 -0.47 8.51
N HIS A 258 0.38 -0.21 8.30
CA HIS A 258 -0.68 -0.37 9.29
C HIS A 258 -1.63 -1.51 8.92
N GLY A 259 -2.37 -2.01 9.91
CA GLY A 259 -3.60 -2.76 9.67
C GLY A 259 -4.80 -1.82 9.64
N ASP A 260 -5.81 -2.13 8.83
CA ASP A 260 -7.07 -1.38 8.71
C ASP A 260 -7.74 -1.09 10.05
N ALA A 261 -8.03 -2.12 10.85
CA ALA A 261 -8.70 -1.97 12.13
C ALA A 261 -7.89 -1.14 13.15
N ALA A 262 -6.57 -1.33 13.17
CA ALA A 262 -5.70 -0.65 14.11
C ALA A 262 -5.46 0.81 13.73
N PHE A 263 -5.31 1.11 12.44
CA PHE A 263 -5.19 2.47 11.93
C PHE A 263 -6.41 3.32 12.31
N ALA A 264 -7.61 2.75 12.17
CA ALA A 264 -8.85 3.45 12.51
C ALA A 264 -9.10 3.53 14.04
N GLY A 265 -8.67 2.52 14.80
CA GLY A 265 -9.05 2.35 16.22
C GLY A 265 -8.03 2.85 17.25
N GLN A 266 -6.74 2.91 16.93
CA GLN A 266 -5.70 3.29 17.90
C GLN A 266 -5.49 4.81 17.93
N GLY A 267 -5.76 5.44 19.09
CA GLY A 267 -5.61 6.89 19.26
C GLY A 267 -4.19 7.42 18.99
N ILE A 268 -3.16 6.58 19.13
CA ILE A 268 -1.77 6.97 18.86
C ILE A 268 -1.51 7.29 17.38
N VAL A 269 -2.31 6.75 16.46
CA VAL A 269 -2.26 7.11 15.03
C VAL A 269 -2.67 8.56 14.85
N ALA A 270 -3.79 8.94 15.48
CA ALA A 270 -4.23 10.33 15.55
C ALA A 270 -3.22 11.23 16.30
N GLU A 271 -2.52 10.77 17.32
CA GLU A 271 -1.46 11.59 17.92
C GLU A 271 -0.27 11.77 16.96
N THR A 272 0.14 10.70 16.28
CA THR A 272 1.32 10.70 15.39
C THR A 272 1.09 11.54 14.13
N LEU A 273 -0.08 11.41 13.49
CA LEU A 273 -0.44 12.28 12.36
C LEU A 273 -0.39 13.76 12.78
N ASN A 274 -0.72 14.11 14.04
CA ASN A 274 -0.69 15.49 14.51
C ASN A 274 0.72 16.10 14.51
N PHE A 275 1.76 15.27 14.43
CA PHE A 275 3.15 15.72 14.37
C PHE A 275 3.62 16.16 12.98
N ALA A 276 2.88 15.81 11.91
CA ALA A 276 3.31 15.99 10.53
C ALA A 276 3.81 17.41 10.20
N ASP A 277 3.12 18.45 10.68
CA ASP A 277 3.42 19.85 10.39
C ASP A 277 4.01 20.64 11.59
N LEU A 278 4.25 19.99 12.73
CA LEU A 278 4.78 20.68 13.91
C LEU A 278 6.31 20.83 13.78
N PRO A 279 6.90 22.04 13.91
CA PRO A 279 8.34 22.25 13.72
C PRO A 279 9.26 21.33 14.54
N GLY A 280 8.85 21.02 15.77
CA GLY A 280 9.60 20.12 16.66
C GLY A 280 9.56 18.64 16.27
N TYR A 281 8.61 18.22 15.42
CA TYR A 281 8.35 16.80 15.16
C TYR A 281 8.34 16.44 13.67
N THR A 282 8.02 17.39 12.78
CA THR A 282 7.91 17.17 11.35
C THR A 282 9.13 16.48 10.77
N VAL A 283 8.88 15.50 9.91
CA VAL A 283 9.89 14.73 9.17
C VAL A 283 9.81 14.97 7.65
N GLY A 284 9.06 16.00 7.23
CA GLY A 284 8.83 16.30 5.82
C GLY A 284 7.93 15.28 5.12
N GLY A 285 6.90 14.79 5.82
CA GLY A 285 5.93 13.84 5.30
C GLY A 285 6.32 12.38 5.49
N THR A 286 5.37 11.60 5.98
CA THR A 286 5.41 10.14 6.12
C THR A 286 4.51 9.49 5.08
N ILE A 287 4.99 8.41 4.44
CA ILE A 287 4.14 7.58 3.59
C ILE A 287 3.49 6.50 4.48
N HIS A 288 2.17 6.51 4.54
CA HIS A 288 1.38 5.53 5.28
C HIS A 288 0.78 4.52 4.30
N ILE A 289 0.95 3.24 4.57
CA ILE A 289 0.34 2.15 3.80
C ILE A 289 -0.56 1.35 4.73
N LEU A 290 -1.83 1.18 4.37
CA LEU A 290 -2.70 0.23 5.05
C LEU A 290 -2.68 -1.07 4.26
N ALA A 291 -2.29 -2.17 4.91
CA ALA A 291 -2.51 -3.52 4.39
C ALA A 291 -3.95 -3.94 4.72
N ASN A 292 -4.91 -3.32 4.04
CA ASN A 292 -6.32 -3.38 4.34
C ASN A 292 -6.94 -4.67 3.77
N ASN A 293 -7.14 -5.65 4.65
CA ASN A 293 -7.77 -6.93 4.31
C ASN A 293 -9.27 -6.97 4.67
N LEU A 294 -9.83 -5.79 5.03
CA LEU A 294 -11.21 -5.58 5.42
C LEU A 294 -11.64 -6.44 6.61
N ILE A 295 -10.74 -6.81 7.54
CA ILE A 295 -11.04 -7.66 8.70
C ILE A 295 -9.99 -7.56 9.85
N GLY A 296 -10.38 -6.91 10.93
CA GLY A 296 -9.67 -6.87 12.21
C GLY A 296 -9.92 -8.12 13.06
N PHE A 297 -9.02 -9.10 13.01
CA PHE A 297 -9.19 -10.41 13.68
C PHE A 297 -10.44 -11.14 13.17
N THR A 298 -11.59 -10.98 13.83
CA THR A 298 -12.92 -11.51 13.45
C THR A 298 -13.94 -10.40 13.17
N THR A 299 -13.60 -9.15 13.48
CA THR A 299 -14.46 -7.97 13.36
C THR A 299 -14.47 -7.50 11.91
N THR A 300 -15.61 -7.00 11.44
CA THR A 300 -15.77 -6.50 10.05
C THR A 300 -15.67 -4.97 9.99
N PRO A 301 -15.45 -4.35 8.81
CA PRO A 301 -15.24 -2.90 8.72
C PRO A 301 -16.40 -2.07 9.30
N GLY A 302 -17.65 -2.57 9.16
CA GLY A 302 -18.84 -1.92 9.74
C GLY A 302 -18.90 -1.92 11.26
N GLU A 303 -18.03 -2.68 11.92
CA GLU A 303 -17.89 -2.80 13.38
C GLU A 303 -16.54 -2.25 13.88
N GLU A 304 -15.58 -1.99 12.98
CA GLU A 304 -14.24 -1.48 13.32
C GLU A 304 -14.20 0.03 13.47
N HIS A 305 -14.98 0.77 12.66
CA HIS A 305 -14.96 2.22 12.62
C HIS A 305 -16.29 2.85 12.20
N SER A 306 -16.47 4.14 12.50
CA SER A 306 -17.70 4.89 12.20
C SER A 306 -17.64 5.71 10.89
N SER A 307 -16.63 5.45 10.06
CA SER A 307 -16.42 6.04 8.72
C SER A 307 -16.62 5.01 7.62
N ARG A 308 -16.54 5.40 6.33
CA ARG A 308 -16.62 4.43 5.22
C ARG A 308 -15.33 3.63 5.06
N PHE A 309 -14.19 4.31 5.13
CA PHE A 309 -12.87 3.69 5.02
C PHE A 309 -12.10 3.87 6.33
N SER A 310 -11.26 2.89 6.65
CA SER A 310 -10.35 2.91 7.80
C SER A 310 -9.36 4.08 7.72
N ALA A 311 -8.89 4.39 6.50
CA ALA A 311 -7.98 5.49 6.22
C ALA A 311 -8.55 6.90 6.53
N GLN A 312 -9.88 7.05 6.69
CA GLN A 312 -10.51 8.37 6.82
C GLN A 312 -10.15 9.14 8.10
N ILE A 313 -9.54 8.50 9.09
CA ILE A 313 -8.94 9.20 10.23
C ILE A 313 -7.88 10.23 9.78
N ALA A 314 -7.22 10.03 8.63
CA ALA A 314 -6.26 10.97 8.06
C ALA A 314 -6.90 12.25 7.49
N ARG A 315 -8.21 12.25 7.15
CA ARG A 315 -8.92 13.41 6.57
C ARG A 315 -9.01 14.62 7.48
N ARG A 316 -8.71 14.46 8.77
CA ARG A 316 -8.61 15.57 9.72
C ARG A 316 -7.45 16.53 9.38
N GLN A 317 -6.54 16.14 8.50
CA GLN A 317 -5.44 16.95 7.98
C GLN A 317 -5.50 17.05 6.45
N SER A 318 -4.65 17.90 5.88
CA SER A 318 -4.51 18.08 4.43
C SER A 318 -3.68 16.95 3.78
N ILE A 319 -4.03 15.70 4.12
CA ILE A 319 -3.38 14.47 3.66
C ILE A 319 -4.24 13.87 2.54
N PRO A 320 -3.70 13.63 1.33
CA PRO A 320 -4.40 12.88 0.30
C PRO A 320 -4.44 11.40 0.66
N ILE A 321 -5.55 10.75 0.32
CA ILE A 321 -5.77 9.32 0.56
C ILE A 321 -6.05 8.65 -0.77
N PHE A 322 -5.22 7.68 -1.13
CA PHE A 322 -5.38 6.84 -2.30
C PHE A 322 -5.85 5.46 -1.87
N HIS A 323 -7.08 5.10 -2.21
CA HIS A 323 -7.59 3.74 -2.10
C HIS A 323 -7.29 3.01 -3.40
N VAL A 324 -6.72 1.81 -3.31
CA VAL A 324 -6.35 1.04 -4.49
C VAL A 324 -6.68 -0.43 -4.29
N ASN A 325 -7.28 -1.04 -5.32
CA ASN A 325 -7.54 -2.47 -5.37
C ASN A 325 -6.21 -3.22 -5.42
N SER A 326 -5.99 -4.14 -4.47
CA SER A 326 -4.72 -4.88 -4.37
C SER A 326 -4.45 -5.80 -5.56
N GLU A 327 -5.46 -6.16 -6.36
CA GLU A 327 -5.30 -7.04 -7.51
C GLU A 327 -4.94 -6.28 -8.80
N ASP A 328 -5.18 -4.98 -8.86
CA ASP A 328 -4.61 -4.13 -9.92
C ASP A 328 -3.21 -3.67 -9.51
N VAL A 329 -2.24 -4.57 -9.68
CA VAL A 329 -0.84 -4.38 -9.28
C VAL A 329 -0.22 -3.17 -9.97
N ASP A 330 -0.59 -2.95 -11.24
CA ASP A 330 -0.14 -1.79 -12.01
C ASP A 330 -0.65 -0.48 -11.39
N ALA A 331 -1.92 -0.43 -10.96
CA ALA A 331 -2.48 0.71 -10.24
C ALA A 331 -1.79 0.92 -8.89
N VAL A 332 -1.52 -0.15 -8.14
CA VAL A 332 -0.79 -0.09 -6.87
C VAL A 332 0.59 0.56 -7.05
N ILE A 333 1.35 0.13 -8.08
CA ILE A 333 2.66 0.71 -8.40
C ILE A 333 2.53 2.19 -8.77
N ARG A 334 1.57 2.55 -9.64
CA ARG A 334 1.34 3.95 -10.02
C ARG A 334 0.97 4.85 -8.84
N VAL A 335 0.17 4.34 -7.89
CA VAL A 335 -0.15 5.04 -6.64
C VAL A 335 1.09 5.18 -5.76
N GLY A 336 1.93 4.16 -5.65
CA GLY A 336 3.22 4.23 -4.93
C GLY A 336 4.13 5.33 -5.46
N ARG A 337 4.26 5.42 -6.78
CA ARG A 337 4.99 6.49 -7.47
C ARG A 337 4.42 7.86 -7.15
N MET A 338 3.11 8.04 -7.36
CA MET A 338 2.41 9.30 -7.13
C MET A 338 2.51 9.75 -5.66
N ALA A 339 2.30 8.85 -4.70
CA ALA A 339 2.39 9.16 -3.28
C ALA A 339 3.81 9.61 -2.88
N THR A 340 4.83 8.93 -3.39
CA THR A 340 6.23 9.28 -3.10
C THR A 340 6.59 10.63 -3.70
N GLU A 341 6.25 10.88 -4.97
CA GLU A 341 6.45 12.19 -5.60
C GLU A 341 5.72 13.30 -4.85
N TYR A 342 4.47 13.07 -4.42
CA TYR A 342 3.69 14.03 -3.65
C TYR A 342 4.38 14.38 -2.33
N ARG A 343 4.85 13.35 -1.60
CA ARG A 343 5.58 13.52 -0.34
C ARG A 343 6.84 14.37 -0.55
N TYR A 344 7.62 14.10 -1.60
CA TYR A 344 8.84 14.85 -1.89
C TYR A 344 8.57 16.29 -2.37
N GLN A 345 7.49 16.50 -3.12
CA GLN A 345 7.09 17.81 -3.62
C GLN A 345 6.58 18.73 -2.49
N PHE A 346 5.72 18.22 -1.62
CA PHE A 346 4.98 19.05 -0.65
C PHE A 346 5.42 18.88 0.81
N GLY A 347 6.22 17.85 1.10
CA GLY A 347 6.76 17.62 2.45
C GLY A 347 5.70 17.28 3.50
N THR A 348 4.60 16.67 3.09
CA THR A 348 3.49 16.27 3.99
C THR A 348 3.14 14.80 3.83
N ASP A 349 2.43 14.27 4.81
CA ASP A 349 2.01 12.88 4.84
C ASP A 349 1.08 12.55 3.65
N VAL A 350 1.08 11.27 3.27
CA VAL A 350 0.21 10.68 2.24
C VAL A 350 -0.22 9.28 2.70
N VAL A 351 -1.46 8.90 2.44
CA VAL A 351 -2.00 7.59 2.80
C VAL A 351 -2.33 6.78 1.55
N ILE A 352 -1.89 5.53 1.53
CA ILE A 352 -2.19 4.53 0.52
C ILE A 352 -2.94 3.39 1.22
N ASP A 353 -4.22 3.22 0.89
CA ASP A 353 -5.09 2.19 1.40
C ASP A 353 -5.18 1.04 0.37
N VAL A 354 -4.36 0.00 0.57
CA VAL A 354 -4.29 -1.16 -0.32
C VAL A 354 -5.36 -2.16 0.11
N ILE A 355 -6.47 -2.18 -0.61
CA ILE A 355 -7.66 -2.94 -0.27
C ILE A 355 -7.62 -4.31 -0.96
N GLY A 356 -7.60 -5.35 -0.15
CA GLY A 356 -7.62 -6.74 -0.58
C GLY A 356 -8.30 -7.62 0.46
N TYR A 357 -7.72 -8.78 0.73
CA TYR A 357 -8.28 -9.74 1.68
C TYR A 357 -7.18 -10.44 2.48
N ARG A 358 -7.57 -11.34 3.39
CA ARG A 358 -6.66 -12.18 4.17
C ARG A 358 -6.94 -13.64 3.88
N ARG A 359 -6.01 -14.34 3.23
CA ARG A 359 -6.18 -15.74 2.80
C ARG A 359 -6.52 -16.68 3.97
N HIS A 360 -5.76 -16.55 5.05
CA HIS A 360 -5.83 -17.41 6.23
C HIS A 360 -6.57 -16.72 7.39
N GLY A 361 -6.75 -17.45 8.50
CA GLY A 361 -7.22 -16.85 9.76
C GLY A 361 -6.33 -15.69 10.25
N HIS A 362 -6.66 -15.09 11.40
CA HIS A 362 -5.84 -13.99 11.92
C HIS A 362 -4.38 -14.41 12.07
N SER A 363 -4.20 -15.62 12.59
CA SER A 363 -3.04 -16.48 12.39
C SER A 363 -3.42 -17.76 11.66
N GLU A 364 -2.42 -18.49 11.19
CA GLU A 364 -2.56 -19.70 10.37
C GLU A 364 -3.12 -20.91 11.14
N VAL A 365 -3.32 -20.77 12.46
CA VAL A 365 -3.93 -21.79 13.33
C VAL A 365 -5.39 -21.47 13.69
N ASP A 366 -5.88 -20.27 13.34
CA ASP A 366 -7.24 -19.86 13.63
C ASP A 366 -8.18 -20.32 12.50
N ASP A 367 -9.38 -20.78 12.86
CA ASP A 367 -10.45 -21.06 11.89
C ASP A 367 -11.35 -19.82 11.73
N PRO A 368 -11.23 -19.08 10.62
CA PRO A 368 -12.00 -17.87 10.40
C PRO A 368 -13.44 -18.13 9.97
N THR A 369 -13.78 -19.36 9.55
CA THR A 369 -15.13 -19.70 9.08
C THR A 369 -16.17 -19.69 10.18
N ILE A 370 -15.72 -19.73 11.45
CA ILE A 370 -16.57 -19.64 12.64
C ILE A 370 -17.30 -18.28 12.70
N THR A 371 -16.65 -17.20 12.26
CA THR A 371 -17.20 -15.83 12.33
C THR A 371 -17.52 -15.24 10.97
N GLN A 372 -16.71 -15.56 9.94
CA GLN A 372 -16.83 -14.97 8.61
C GLN A 372 -16.97 -16.03 7.49
N PRO A 373 -17.93 -16.97 7.57
CA PRO A 373 -18.01 -18.13 6.67
C PRO A 373 -18.21 -17.76 5.19
N LEU A 374 -19.03 -16.75 4.88
CA LEU A 374 -19.29 -16.33 3.50
C LEU A 374 -18.05 -15.72 2.84
N ARG A 375 -17.28 -14.94 3.61
CA ARG A 375 -16.04 -14.34 3.13
C ARG A 375 -14.98 -15.40 2.83
N TYR A 376 -14.74 -16.30 3.78
CA TYR A 376 -13.72 -17.32 3.59
C TYR A 376 -14.14 -18.39 2.58
N LYS A 377 -15.43 -18.55 2.30
CA LYS A 377 -15.90 -19.30 1.13
C LYS A 377 -15.46 -18.66 -0.18
N ALA A 378 -15.59 -17.34 -0.33
CA ALA A 378 -15.14 -16.63 -1.53
C ALA A 378 -13.61 -16.69 -1.68
N ILE A 379 -12.88 -16.48 -0.58
CA ILE A 379 -11.41 -16.52 -0.57
C ILE A 379 -10.85 -17.91 -0.89
N LYS A 380 -11.51 -18.99 -0.47
CA LYS A 380 -10.99 -20.35 -0.61
C LYS A 380 -10.72 -20.74 -2.07
N ASP A 381 -11.57 -20.30 -2.98
CA ASP A 381 -11.50 -20.66 -4.40
C ASP A 381 -10.80 -19.57 -5.23
N HIS A 382 -10.30 -18.50 -4.59
CA HIS A 382 -9.69 -17.37 -5.26
C HIS A 382 -8.19 -17.60 -5.49
N PRO A 383 -7.65 -17.45 -6.72
CA PRO A 383 -6.26 -17.78 -7.02
C PRO A 383 -5.23 -16.91 -6.25
N PRO A 384 -3.97 -17.37 -6.17
CA PRO A 384 -2.81 -16.55 -5.79
C PRO A 384 -2.68 -15.29 -6.65
N LEU A 385 -2.26 -14.15 -6.08
CA LEU A 385 -2.23 -12.88 -6.83
C LEU A 385 -1.24 -12.93 -8.00
N TRP A 386 -0.11 -13.61 -7.83
CA TRP A 386 0.86 -13.76 -8.92
C TRP A 386 0.32 -14.58 -10.10
N GLU A 387 -0.63 -15.50 -9.86
CA GLU A 387 -1.28 -16.26 -10.95
C GLU A 387 -2.26 -15.36 -11.71
N ILE A 388 -3.07 -14.58 -10.99
CA ILE A 388 -3.99 -13.59 -11.58
C ILE A 388 -3.19 -12.59 -12.43
N TYR A 389 -2.14 -12.01 -11.85
CA TYR A 389 -1.34 -11.01 -12.54
C TYR A 389 -0.57 -11.59 -13.73
N ALA A 390 -0.08 -12.83 -13.65
CA ALA A 390 0.55 -13.51 -14.78
C ALA A 390 -0.43 -13.70 -15.95
N GLU A 391 -1.69 -14.02 -15.66
CA GLU A 391 -2.75 -14.11 -16.68
C GLU A 391 -3.03 -12.75 -17.30
N ASP A 392 -3.17 -11.70 -16.48
CA ASP A 392 -3.46 -10.32 -16.92
C ASP A 392 -2.39 -9.77 -17.89
N ILE A 393 -1.11 -10.08 -17.63
CA ILE A 393 0.01 -9.60 -18.47
C ILE A 393 0.40 -10.57 -19.59
N GLY A 394 -0.23 -11.76 -19.64
CA GLY A 394 0.06 -12.79 -20.66
C GLY A 394 1.40 -13.53 -20.49
N ALA A 395 1.86 -13.73 -19.25
CA ALA A 395 3.12 -14.40 -18.93
C ALA A 395 2.99 -15.94 -18.99
N GLU A 396 3.29 -16.53 -20.15
CA GLU A 396 3.16 -17.99 -20.37
C GLU A 396 4.16 -18.86 -19.56
N ASP A 397 5.29 -18.29 -19.12
CA ASP A 397 6.36 -19.01 -18.41
C ASP A 397 6.24 -18.93 -16.88
N ALA A 398 5.19 -18.28 -16.35
CA ALA A 398 5.01 -18.01 -14.93
C ALA A 398 5.08 -19.29 -14.06
N GLN A 399 4.48 -20.39 -14.52
CA GLN A 399 4.52 -21.66 -13.78
C GLN A 399 5.94 -22.28 -13.71
N ALA A 400 6.74 -22.14 -14.76
CA ALA A 400 8.12 -22.60 -14.77
C ALA A 400 9.00 -21.77 -13.83
N ARG A 401 8.81 -20.43 -13.84
CA ARG A 401 9.45 -19.50 -12.91
C ARG A 401 9.06 -19.81 -11.46
N ALA A 402 7.79 -20.09 -11.19
CA ALA A 402 7.30 -20.39 -9.85
C ALA A 402 7.96 -21.63 -9.26
N LYS A 403 8.10 -22.67 -10.10
CA LYS A 403 8.82 -23.89 -9.72
C LYS A 403 10.29 -23.58 -9.37
N ALA A 404 10.98 -22.80 -10.18
CA ALA A 404 12.38 -22.45 -9.92
C ALA A 404 12.56 -21.63 -8.63
N ILE A 405 11.71 -20.62 -8.40
CA ILE A 405 11.73 -19.81 -7.16
C ILE A 405 11.42 -20.67 -5.93
N ARG A 406 10.49 -21.61 -6.05
CA ARG A 406 10.19 -22.56 -4.96
C ARG A 406 11.39 -23.44 -4.65
N GLU A 407 12.07 -23.99 -5.66
CA GLU A 407 13.29 -24.79 -5.49
C GLU A 407 14.41 -23.96 -4.83
N GLU A 408 14.54 -22.68 -5.17
CA GLU A 408 15.45 -21.73 -4.52
C GLU A 408 15.15 -21.61 -3.01
N TYR A 409 13.90 -21.35 -2.63
CA TYR A 409 13.51 -21.24 -1.22
C TYR A 409 13.60 -22.57 -0.46
N GLU A 410 13.30 -23.70 -1.08
CA GLU A 410 13.49 -25.01 -0.47
C GLU A 410 14.98 -25.31 -0.22
N SER A 411 15.87 -24.90 -1.14
CA SER A 411 17.32 -25.00 -0.93
C SER A 411 17.80 -24.08 0.20
N ALA A 412 17.30 -22.84 0.25
CA ALA A 412 17.59 -21.92 1.34
C ALA A 412 17.14 -22.49 2.71
N GLN A 413 15.94 -23.07 2.77
CA GLN A 413 15.46 -23.71 3.99
C GLN A 413 16.35 -24.88 4.44
N GLN A 414 16.88 -25.69 3.51
CA GLN A 414 17.82 -26.76 3.86
C GLN A 414 19.14 -26.21 4.44
N LYS A 415 19.69 -25.14 3.85
CA LYS A 415 20.91 -24.48 4.36
C LYS A 415 20.69 -23.87 5.75
N ALA A 416 19.48 -23.38 6.03
CA ALA A 416 19.15 -22.79 7.32
C ALA A 416 19.35 -23.77 8.49
N GLY A 417 19.03 -25.06 8.30
CA GLY A 417 19.28 -26.11 9.29
C GLY A 417 20.76 -26.42 9.53
N GLU A 418 21.67 -25.88 8.73
CA GLU A 418 23.12 -25.94 8.94
C GLU A 418 23.63 -24.73 9.73
N LEU A 419 22.95 -23.57 9.65
CA LEU A 419 23.31 -22.35 10.37
C LEU A 419 23.10 -22.48 11.88
N THR A 420 22.05 -23.20 12.30
CA THR A 420 21.74 -23.48 13.72
C THR A 420 22.65 -24.53 14.37
N LYS A 421 23.52 -25.21 13.60
CA LYS A 421 24.43 -26.26 14.11
C LYS A 421 25.83 -25.74 14.49
N LYS A 422 26.08 -24.44 14.40
CA LYS A 422 27.31 -23.77 14.87
C LYS A 422 27.03 -23.03 16.16
#